data_AF-A0A1N7HXT2-F1
#
_entry.id   AF-A0A1N7HXT2-F1
#
_cell.length_a   1.000
_cell.length_b   1.000
_cell.length_c   1.000
_cell.angle_alpha   90.00
_cell.angle_beta   90.00
_cell.angle_gamma   90.00
#
_symmetry.space_group_name_H-M   'P 1'
#
loop_
_entity.id
_entity.type
_entity.pdbx_description
1 polymer ?
#
loop_
_entity_poly.entity_id
_entity_poly.type
_entity_poly.pdbx_seq_one_letter_code
_entity_poly.pdbx_strand_id
1 'polypeptide(L)'
;MKIFSKFIQEAMERKYHLSYDVINCKKDFKDDHDLARNFILKVLKELDVEIVKSPCKSTIIFNHHNENLDMEKIEKKLKPYFYFSLCQVSKNINDKHLEKIHCSKEIDDKNLQEVWNDMKN
;
A
#
# COMPACT_ATOMS: atom_id res chain seq x y z
N MET A 1 -6.19 -28.77 -8.97
CA MET A 1 -5.28 -27.76 -9.55
C MET A 1 -5.33 -26.37 -8.89
N LYS A 2 -6.23 -26.06 -7.93
CA LYS A 2 -6.28 -24.73 -7.26
C LYS A 2 -5.31 -24.54 -6.07
N ILE A 3 -4.83 -25.63 -5.47
CA ILE A 3 -4.00 -25.57 -4.25
C ILE A 3 -2.54 -25.23 -4.60
N PHE A 4 -2.02 -25.80 -5.68
CA PHE A 4 -0.65 -25.51 -6.17
C PHE A 4 -0.47 -24.06 -6.60
N SER A 5 -1.48 -23.43 -7.21
CA SER A 5 -1.39 -22.03 -7.64
C SER A 5 -1.34 -21.07 -6.46
N LYS A 6 -2.12 -21.34 -5.39
CA LYS A 6 -2.13 -20.51 -4.18
C LYS A 6 -0.79 -20.54 -3.45
N PHE A 7 -0.19 -21.73 -3.34
CA PHE A 7 1.12 -21.90 -2.69
C PHE A 7 2.25 -21.17 -3.44
N ILE A 8 2.21 -21.20 -4.78
CA ILE A 8 3.15 -20.45 -5.62
C ILE A 8 2.93 -18.94 -5.48
N GLN A 9 1.67 -18.50 -5.43
CA GLN A 9 1.31 -17.08 -5.25
C GLN A 9 1.77 -16.55 -3.88
N GLU A 10 1.62 -17.34 -2.81
CA GLU A 10 2.10 -17.01 -1.47
C GLU A 10 3.64 -16.98 -1.39
N ALA A 11 4.35 -17.89 -2.06
CA ALA A 11 5.81 -17.91 -2.14
C ALA A 11 6.42 -16.76 -2.98
N MET A 12 5.59 -16.09 -3.78
CA MET A 12 6.00 -14.95 -4.60
C MET A 12 5.58 -13.61 -3.98
N GLU A 13 4.88 -13.63 -2.84
CA GLU A 13 4.42 -12.44 -2.17
C GLU A 13 5.60 -11.57 -1.70
N ARG A 14 5.52 -10.29 -2.07
CA ARG A 14 6.45 -9.24 -1.65
C ARG A 14 5.70 -8.20 -0.86
N LYS A 15 6.33 -7.77 0.22
CA LYS A 15 5.78 -6.78 1.12
C LYS A 15 6.52 -5.47 0.97
N TYR A 16 5.77 -4.40 0.87
CA TYR A 16 6.26 -3.06 0.69
C TYR A 16 5.78 -2.14 1.80
N HIS A 17 6.63 -1.17 2.12
CA HIS A 17 6.37 -0.10 3.07
C HIS A 17 6.54 1.23 2.33
N LEU A 18 5.45 1.98 2.24
CA LEU A 18 5.35 3.30 1.64
C LEU A 18 5.12 4.32 2.76
N SER A 19 6.12 5.16 3.02
CA SER A 19 5.93 6.36 3.85
C SER A 19 5.84 7.59 2.96
N TYR A 20 4.93 8.50 3.27
CA TYR A 20 4.67 9.66 2.45
C TYR A 20 4.31 10.90 3.29
N ASP A 21 4.51 12.06 2.68
CA ASP A 21 4.03 13.36 3.15
C ASP A 21 3.52 14.18 1.96
N VAL A 22 2.52 15.03 2.20
CA VAL A 22 1.83 15.78 1.14
C VAL A 22 2.54 17.11 0.90
N ILE A 23 2.89 17.42 -0.37
CA ILE A 23 3.60 18.65 -0.71
C ILE A 23 2.73 19.89 -0.47
N ASN A 24 1.47 19.88 -0.94
CA ASN A 24 0.54 20.99 -0.78
C ASN A 24 -0.92 20.51 -0.58
N CYS A 25 -1.22 20.04 0.64
CA CYS A 25 -2.52 19.45 0.98
C CYS A 25 -3.69 20.42 0.71
N LYS A 26 -3.53 21.70 1.09
CA LYS A 26 -4.56 22.72 0.89
C LYS A 26 -4.93 22.90 -0.58
N LYS A 27 -3.94 22.92 -1.48
CA LYS A 27 -4.16 23.15 -2.91
C LYS A 27 -4.65 21.90 -3.63
N ASP A 28 -3.97 20.77 -3.42
CA ASP A 28 -4.16 19.58 -4.26
C ASP A 28 -5.23 18.65 -3.68
N PHE A 29 -5.50 18.74 -2.37
CA PHE A 29 -6.43 17.87 -1.65
C PHE A 29 -7.40 18.63 -0.74
N LYS A 30 -7.58 19.95 -0.93
CA LYS A 30 -8.55 20.77 -0.17
C LYS A 30 -8.38 20.71 1.36
N ASP A 31 -7.13 20.56 1.81
CA ASP A 31 -6.77 20.40 3.23
C ASP A 31 -7.29 19.09 3.86
N ASP A 32 -7.66 18.13 3.02
CA ASP A 32 -8.17 16.82 3.41
C ASP A 32 -7.11 15.74 3.17
N HIS A 33 -6.49 15.29 4.27
CA HIS A 33 -5.48 14.23 4.24
C HIS A 33 -6.05 12.84 3.89
N ASP A 34 -7.35 12.60 4.10
CA ASP A 34 -7.98 11.35 3.69
C ASP A 34 -8.11 11.29 2.16
N LEU A 35 -8.39 12.42 1.49
CA LEU A 35 -8.34 12.50 0.02
C LEU A 35 -6.94 12.20 -0.52
N ALA A 36 -5.90 12.72 0.12
CA ALA A 36 -4.51 12.44 -0.25
C ALA A 36 -4.18 10.94 -0.09
N ARG A 37 -4.57 10.32 1.03
CA ARG A 37 -4.44 8.87 1.23
C ARG A 37 -5.20 8.07 0.18
N ASN A 38 -6.45 8.45 -0.13
CA ASN A 38 -7.27 7.79 -1.12
C ASN A 38 -6.67 7.85 -2.53
N PHE A 39 -5.95 8.93 -2.86
CA PHE A 39 -5.21 9.00 -4.11
C PHE A 39 -4.12 7.92 -4.18
N ILE A 40 -3.33 7.75 -3.10
CA ILE A 40 -2.29 6.71 -3.04
C ILE A 40 -2.93 5.31 -3.17
N LEU A 41 -4.03 5.05 -2.47
CA LEU A 41 -4.75 3.78 -2.58
C LEU A 41 -5.20 3.50 -4.02
N LYS A 42 -5.73 4.50 -4.74
CA LYS A 42 -6.08 4.34 -6.16
C LYS A 42 -4.86 3.98 -7.02
N VAL A 43 -3.70 4.61 -6.80
CA VAL A 43 -2.46 4.28 -7.52
C VAL A 43 -2.04 2.84 -7.27
N LEU A 44 -2.04 2.40 -6.00
CA LEU A 44 -1.72 1.02 -5.63
C LEU A 44 -2.71 0.02 -6.23
N LYS A 45 -3.99 0.40 -6.33
CA LYS A 45 -5.02 -0.45 -6.91
C LYS A 45 -4.80 -0.75 -8.39
N GLU A 46 -4.35 0.24 -9.16
CA GLU A 46 -3.99 0.07 -10.57
C GLU A 46 -2.69 -0.72 -10.81
N LEU A 47 -2.05 -1.16 -9.73
CA LEU A 47 -0.84 -1.99 -9.73
C LEU A 47 -1.13 -3.39 -9.20
N ASP A 48 -2.41 -3.78 -9.17
CA ASP A 48 -2.87 -5.09 -8.72
C ASP A 48 -2.38 -5.47 -7.31
N VAL A 49 -2.24 -4.46 -6.44
CA VAL A 49 -2.02 -4.68 -5.00
C VAL A 49 -3.25 -5.37 -4.41
N GLU A 50 -3.04 -6.41 -3.59
CA GLU A 50 -4.13 -7.21 -3.03
C GLU A 50 -4.54 -6.74 -1.63
N ILE A 51 -3.55 -6.47 -0.78
CA ILE A 51 -3.72 -6.18 0.64
C ILE A 51 -2.99 -4.88 0.97
N VAL A 52 -3.65 -4.02 1.73
CA VAL A 52 -3.11 -2.75 2.22
C VAL A 52 -3.37 -2.65 3.71
N LYS A 53 -2.45 -2.07 4.49
CA LYS A 53 -2.57 -1.76 5.92
C LYS A 53 -1.99 -0.39 6.18
N SER A 54 -2.42 0.31 7.22
CA SER A 54 -1.87 1.63 7.55
C SER A 54 -1.56 1.74 9.03
N PRO A 55 -0.29 1.62 9.45
CA PRO A 55 0.06 1.69 10.87
C PRO A 55 -0.09 3.10 11.44
N CYS A 56 0.09 4.12 10.59
CA CYS A 56 -0.05 5.55 10.89
C CYS A 56 -0.51 6.32 9.64
N LYS A 57 -0.95 7.59 9.80
CA LYS A 57 -1.64 8.39 8.76
C LYS A 57 -0.77 8.68 7.54
N SER A 58 0.54 8.50 7.66
CA SER A 58 1.58 8.79 6.67
C SER A 58 2.29 7.52 6.17
N THR A 59 1.75 6.34 6.47
CA THR A 59 2.37 5.07 6.09
C THR A 59 1.34 4.08 5.60
N ILE A 60 1.67 3.43 4.48
CA ILE A 60 0.92 2.33 3.88
C ILE A 60 1.86 1.13 3.74
N ILE A 61 1.41 -0.02 4.21
CA ILE A 61 2.08 -1.31 4.04
C ILE A 61 1.21 -2.14 3.10
N PHE A 62 1.80 -2.75 2.08
CA PHE A 62 1.02 -3.53 1.12
C PHE A 62 1.75 -4.76 0.58
N ASN A 63 0.97 -5.71 0.09
CA ASN A 63 1.46 -6.94 -0.52
C ASN A 63 1.20 -6.97 -2.02
N HIS A 64 2.17 -7.49 -2.78
CA HIS A 64 2.10 -7.62 -4.23
C HIS A 64 2.77 -8.93 -4.65
N HIS A 65 2.12 -9.69 -5.54
CA HIS A 65 2.56 -11.04 -5.92
C HIS A 65 3.41 -11.08 -7.19
N ASN A 66 3.41 -10.02 -7.98
CA ASN A 66 4.23 -9.95 -9.19
C ASN A 66 5.68 -9.58 -8.83
N GLU A 67 6.63 -10.23 -9.50
CA GLU A 67 8.06 -10.05 -9.30
C GLU A 67 8.54 -8.62 -9.58
N ASN A 68 7.79 -7.85 -10.35
CA ASN A 68 8.15 -6.47 -10.66
C ASN A 68 6.96 -5.56 -10.35
N LEU A 69 6.97 -4.95 -9.17
CA LEU A 69 6.14 -3.78 -8.89
C LEU A 69 6.61 -2.65 -9.83
N ASP A 70 5.68 -2.04 -10.56
CA ASP A 70 6.00 -0.93 -11.49
C ASP A 70 6.31 0.35 -10.70
N MET A 71 7.56 0.44 -10.25
CA MET A 71 8.08 1.55 -9.46
C MET A 71 8.06 2.87 -10.25
N GLU A 72 8.24 2.83 -11.57
CA GLU A 72 8.20 4.01 -12.42
C GLU A 72 6.79 4.61 -12.50
N LYS A 73 5.76 3.75 -12.63
CA LYS A 73 4.36 4.19 -12.58
C LYS A 73 4.00 4.80 -11.23
N ILE A 74 4.48 4.22 -10.12
CA ILE A 74 4.32 4.81 -8.77
C ILE A 74 4.97 6.19 -8.73
N GLU A 75 6.25 6.29 -9.10
CA GLU A 75 6.98 7.55 -9.04
C GLU A 75 6.30 8.63 -9.88
N LYS A 76 5.96 8.31 -11.13
CA LYS A 76 5.30 9.25 -12.04
C LYS A 76 3.98 9.78 -11.48
N LYS A 77 3.20 8.95 -10.78
CA LYS A 77 1.89 9.34 -10.25
C LYS A 77 1.97 10.05 -8.90
N LEU A 78 2.88 9.65 -8.02
CA LEU A 78 2.95 10.18 -6.65
C LEU A 78 3.87 11.41 -6.53
N LYS A 79 4.99 11.45 -7.25
CA LYS A 79 6.00 12.52 -7.15
C LYS A 79 5.45 13.95 -7.32
N PRO A 80 4.42 14.22 -8.15
CA PRO A 80 3.87 15.58 -8.25
C PRO A 80 3.18 16.08 -6.98
N TYR A 81 2.73 15.17 -6.10
CA TYR A 81 1.85 15.50 -4.96
C TYR A 81 2.45 15.13 -3.60
N PHE A 82 3.43 14.23 -3.58
CA PHE A 82 3.97 13.64 -2.35
C PHE A 82 5.49 13.63 -2.33
N TYR A 83 6.06 13.91 -1.16
CA TYR A 83 7.36 13.36 -0.78
C TYR A 83 7.13 11.93 -0.30
N PHE A 84 7.91 10.95 -0.78
CA PHE A 84 7.70 9.57 -0.35
C PHE A 84 8.97 8.72 -0.37
N SER A 85 8.93 7.63 0.39
CA SER A 85 9.90 6.54 0.37
C SER A 85 9.15 5.21 0.23
N LEU A 86 9.61 4.35 -0.66
CA LEU A 86 9.04 3.04 -0.92
C LEU A 86 10.13 1.97 -0.77
N CYS A 87 9.97 1.08 0.20
CA CYS A 87 10.93 0.03 0.50
C CYS A 87 10.26 -1.35 0.43
N GLN A 88 10.91 -2.31 -0.22
CA GLN A 88 10.54 -3.72 -0.06
C GLN A 88 11.07 -4.20 1.30
N VAL A 89 10.19 -4.61 2.19
CA VAL A 89 10.53 -4.97 3.58
C VAL A 89 10.52 -6.47 3.84
N SER A 90 9.89 -7.26 2.96
CA SER A 90 9.95 -8.73 3.01
C SER A 90 9.72 -9.36 1.63
N LYS A 91 10.30 -10.54 1.43
CA LYS A 91 10.07 -11.43 0.28
C LYS A 91 9.87 -12.84 0.81
N ASN A 92 8.72 -13.46 0.55
CA ASN A 92 8.40 -14.74 1.17
C ASN A 92 8.98 -15.94 0.41
N ILE A 93 10.29 -16.18 0.49
CA ILE A 93 10.89 -17.43 -0.06
C ILE A 93 11.06 -18.53 1.01
N ASN A 94 11.10 -18.21 2.31
CA ASN A 94 11.35 -19.17 3.40
C ASN A 94 10.76 -18.75 4.77
N ASP A 95 9.62 -18.05 4.77
CA ASP A 95 8.65 -18.05 5.89
C ASP A 95 9.14 -17.62 7.30
N LYS A 96 9.99 -16.60 7.40
CA LYS A 96 10.09 -15.81 8.64
C LYS A 96 9.43 -14.46 8.44
N HIS A 97 8.11 -14.44 8.58
CA HIS A 97 7.34 -13.21 8.71
C HIS A 97 7.74 -12.49 10.01
N LEU A 98 8.69 -11.56 9.91
CA LEU A 98 9.12 -10.71 11.01
C LEU A 98 8.48 -9.33 10.83
N GLU A 99 7.22 -9.21 11.22
CA GLU A 99 6.58 -7.90 11.33
C GLU A 99 6.00 -7.71 12.73
N LYS A 100 6.32 -6.56 13.33
CA LYS A 100 5.68 -6.08 14.54
C LYS A 100 5.17 -4.68 14.26
N ILE A 101 3.91 -4.59 13.85
CA ILE A 101 3.24 -3.30 13.69
C ILE A 101 2.76 -2.83 15.07
N HIS A 102 3.14 -1.63 15.46
CA HIS A 102 2.48 -0.92 16.57
C HIS A 102 1.44 0.04 15.98
N CYS A 103 0.19 -0.39 15.96
CA CYS A 103 -0.89 0.39 15.36
C CYS A 103 -1.19 1.65 16.19
N SER A 104 -1.41 2.77 15.52
CA SER A 104 -2.04 3.94 16.16
C SER A 104 -3.49 3.64 16.52
N LYS A 105 -3.93 4.08 17.71
CA LYS A 105 -5.35 3.99 18.11
C LYS A 105 -6.29 4.85 17.25
N GLU A 106 -5.73 5.81 16.52
CA GLU A 106 -6.49 6.75 15.69
C GLU A 106 -6.73 6.25 14.26
N ILE A 107 -6.23 5.06 13.91
CA ILE A 107 -6.40 4.51 12.57
C ILE A 107 -7.22 3.25 12.65
N ASP A 108 -8.41 3.36 12.08
CA ASP A 108 -9.33 2.25 11.94
C ASP A 108 -8.99 1.48 10.66
N ASP A 109 -8.18 0.42 10.80
CA ASP A 109 -7.87 -0.51 9.72
C ASP A 109 -9.13 -1.12 9.08
N LYS A 110 -10.26 -1.23 9.82
CA LYS A 110 -11.53 -1.71 9.27
C LYS A 110 -12.09 -0.70 8.27
N ASN A 111 -12.15 0.57 8.64
CA ASN A 111 -12.58 1.63 7.72
C ASN A 111 -11.65 1.72 6.50
N LEU A 112 -10.34 1.52 6.69
CA LEU A 112 -9.39 1.44 5.58
C LEU A 112 -9.72 0.29 4.63
N GLN A 113 -10.02 -0.91 5.15
CA GLN A 113 -10.43 -2.05 4.33
C GLN A 113 -11.78 -1.83 3.65
N GLU A 114 -12.74 -1.17 4.31
CA GLU A 114 -14.04 -0.82 3.72
C GLU A 114 -13.83 0.10 2.52
N VAL A 115 -13.11 1.21 2.70
CA VAL A 115 -12.75 2.12 1.60
C VAL A 115 -11.99 1.39 0.50
N TRP A 116 -11.05 0.52 0.84
CA TRP A 116 -10.31 -0.30 -0.12
C TRP A 116 -11.20 -1.26 -0.92
N ASN A 117 -12.19 -1.86 -0.27
CA ASN A 117 -13.13 -2.77 -0.91
C ASN A 117 -14.16 -2.03 -1.77
N ASP A 118 -14.59 -0.83 -1.37
CA ASP A 118 -15.52 0.00 -2.15
C ASP A 118 -14.91 0.43 -3.48
N MET A 119 -13.58 0.56 -3.56
CA MET A 119 -12.85 0.82 -4.82
C MET A 119 -12.87 -0.39 -5.79
N LYS A 120 -13.53 -1.50 -5.44
CA LYS A 120 -13.69 -2.68 -6.32
C LYS A 120 -14.96 -2.64 -7.19
N ASN A 121 -15.86 -1.65 -7.00
CA ASN A 121 -17.05 -1.40 -7.82
C ASN A 121 -16.79 -0.32 -8.88
#